data_AF-A0A1V4QXK7-F1
#
_entry.id   AF-A0A1V4QXK7-F1
#
_cell.length_a   1.000
_cell.length_b   1.000
_cell.length_c   1.000
_cell.angle_alpha   90.00
_cell.angle_beta   90.00
_cell.angle_gamma   90.00
#
_symmetry.space_group_name_H-M   'P 1'
#
loop_
_entity.id
_entity.type
_entity.pdbx_description
1 polymer ?
#
loop_
_entity_poly.entity_id
_entity_poly.type
_entity_poly.pdbx_seq_one_letter_code
_entity_poly.pdbx_strand_id
1 'polypeptide(L)'
;MVSIGVDIGSVSTDVVVVDGDGNVLLDRYIRNFGKPIQTALNALTELVQTYGEGAIEAVAFTGTGGKLMARLCGGFFANEIIAQTKAVTRFY
;
A
#
# COMPACT_ATOMS: atom_id res chain seq x y z
N MET A 1 15.75 -0.91 4.89
CA MET A 1 14.80 -0.75 3.77
C MET A 1 13.39 -0.82 4.34
N VAL A 2 12.40 -0.34 3.60
CA VAL A 2 11.00 -0.34 4.01
C VAL A 2 10.13 -1.01 2.94
N SER A 3 9.00 -1.58 3.37
CA SER A 3 7.97 -2.09 2.46
C SER A 3 6.71 -1.23 2.55
N ILE A 4 6.05 -1.01 1.41
CA ILE A 4 4.83 -0.21 1.31
C ILE A 4 3.65 -1.12 0.99
N GLY A 5 2.59 -1.05 1.78
CA GLY A 5 1.30 -1.67 1.50
C GLY A 5 0.28 -0.62 1.08
N VAL A 6 -0.52 -0.91 0.05
CA VAL A 6 -1.58 -0.02 -0.46
C VAL A 6 -2.86 -0.83 -0.66
N ASP A 7 -3.90 -0.54 0.13
CA ASP A 7 -5.25 -1.08 -0.06
C ASP A 7 -6.12 -0.06 -0.78
N ILE A 8 -6.66 -0.44 -1.94
CA ILE A 8 -7.40 0.46 -2.83
C ILE A 8 -8.86 0.03 -2.86
N GLY A 9 -9.63 0.61 -1.95
CA GLY A 9 -11.07 0.43 -1.84
C GLY A 9 -11.87 1.37 -2.73
N SER A 10 -13.19 1.16 -2.74
CA SER A 10 -14.14 2.03 -3.46
C SER A 10 -14.33 3.39 -2.78
N VAL A 11 -14.08 3.49 -1.47
CA VAL A 11 -14.24 4.71 -0.66
C VAL A 11 -12.91 5.36 -0.29
N SER A 12 -11.90 4.54 0.00
CA SER A 12 -10.59 4.97 0.51
C SER A 12 -9.43 4.35 -0.26
N THR A 13 -8.28 4.94 -0.05
CA THR A 13 -6.97 4.31 -0.23
C THR A 13 -6.28 4.33 1.12
N ASP A 14 -5.93 3.16 1.60
CA ASP A 14 -5.21 2.97 2.85
C ASP A 14 -3.76 2.63 2.51
N VAL A 15 -2.81 3.33 3.12
CA VAL A 15 -1.38 3.10 2.91
C VAL A 15 -0.67 2.84 4.22
N VAL A 16 0.23 1.87 4.20
CA VAL A 16 1.07 1.51 5.35
C VAL A 16 2.53 1.39 4.91
N VAL A 17 3.46 1.81 5.77
CA VAL A 17 4.89 1.58 5.62
C VAL A 17 5.36 0.74 6.80
N VAL A 18 6.09 -0.33 6.51
CA VAL A 18 6.67 -1.21 7.51
C VAL A 18 8.18 -1.32 7.34
N ASP A 19 8.91 -1.46 8.44
CA ASP A 19 10.34 -1.79 8.41
C ASP A 19 10.59 -3.29 8.18
N GLY A 20 11.86 -3.69 8.14
CA GLY A 20 12.26 -5.09 7.93
C GLY A 20 11.88 -6.06 9.06
N ASP A 21 11.55 -5.55 10.25
CA ASP A 21 11.07 -6.35 11.38
C ASP A 21 9.52 -6.44 11.40
N GLY A 22 8.87 -5.73 10.47
CA GLY A 22 7.43 -5.65 10.34
C GLY A 22 6.79 -4.66 11.31
N ASN A 23 7.54 -3.73 11.89
CA ASN A 23 6.96 -2.64 12.67
C ASN A 23 6.33 -1.62 11.74
N VAL A 24 5.14 -1.12 12.09
CA VAL A 24 4.46 -0.07 11.35
C VAL A 24 5.14 1.27 11.64
N LEU A 25 5.68 1.90 10.60
CA LEU A 25 6.29 3.23 10.67
C LEU A 25 5.29 4.34 10.34
N LEU A 26 4.32 4.04 9.49
CA LEU A 26 3.28 4.96 9.04
C LEU A 26 2.04 4.19 8.61
N ASP A 27 0.86 4.68 8.98
CA ASP A 27 -0.43 4.27 8.45
C ASP A 27 -1.28 5.52 8.11
N ARG A 28 -1.93 5.52 6.95
CA ARG A 28 -2.82 6.62 6.54
C ARG A 28 -4.05 6.11 5.82
N TYR A 29 -5.21 6.60 6.25
CA TYR A 29 -6.49 6.46 5.55
C TYR A 29 -6.76 7.72 4.70
N ILE A 30 -6.95 7.54 3.39
CA ILE A 30 -7.15 8.65 2.45
C ILE A 30 -8.46 8.45 1.70
N ARG A 31 -9.43 9.35 1.86
CA ARG A 31 -10.68 9.28 1.06
C ARG A 31 -10.36 9.52 -0.42
N ASN A 32 -10.85 8.62 -1.28
CA ASN A 32 -10.54 8.69 -2.70
C ASN A 32 -11.48 9.59 -3.52
N PHE A 33 -12.65 9.94 -2.97
CA PHE A 33 -13.67 10.79 -3.62
C PHE A 33 -13.99 10.38 -5.08
N GLY A 34 -14.11 9.08 -5.33
CA GLY A 34 -14.40 8.53 -6.66
C GLY A 34 -13.19 8.45 -7.58
N LYS A 35 -11.97 8.70 -7.06
CA LYS A 35 -10.71 8.67 -7.82
C LYS A 35 -9.69 7.68 -7.22
N PRO A 36 -10.04 6.39 -7.02
CA PRO A 36 -9.21 5.42 -6.29
C PRO A 36 -7.79 5.28 -6.85
N ILE A 37 -7.64 5.19 -8.17
CA ILE A 37 -6.32 5.03 -8.81
C ILE A 37 -5.47 6.29 -8.65
N GLN A 38 -6.05 7.48 -8.82
CA GLN A 38 -5.30 8.73 -8.66
C GLN A 38 -4.87 8.95 -7.21
N THR A 39 -5.75 8.65 -6.25
CA THR A 39 -5.45 8.76 -4.82
C THR A 39 -4.31 7.82 -4.43
N ALA A 40 -4.35 6.56 -4.89
CA ALA A 40 -3.27 5.60 -4.68
C ALA A 40 -1.95 6.02 -5.32
N LEU A 41 -1.98 6.52 -6.55
CA LEU A 41 -0.78 7.00 -7.24
C LEU A 41 -0.14 8.19 -6.52
N ASN A 42 -0.95 9.15 -6.07
CA ASN A 42 -0.47 10.31 -5.31
C ASN A 42 0.17 9.88 -3.99
N ALA A 43 -0.50 8.99 -3.24
CA ALA A 43 0.00 8.50 -1.97
C ALA A 43 1.33 7.73 -2.15
N LEU A 44 1.42 6.87 -3.16
CA LEU A 44 2.65 6.14 -3.46
C LEU A 44 3.79 7.09 -3.88
N THR A 45 3.49 8.08 -4.74
CA THR A 45 4.48 9.07 -5.20
C THR A 45 5.08 9.84 -4.03
N GLU A 46 4.25 10.29 -3.10
CA GLU A 46 4.70 10.99 -1.89
C GLU A 46 5.61 10.11 -1.02
N LEU A 47 5.25 8.83 -0.84
CA LEU A 47 6.05 7.89 -0.06
C LEU A 47 7.39 7.59 -0.75
N VAL A 48 7.41 7.40 -2.06
CA VAL A 48 8.65 7.23 -2.83
C VAL A 48 9.56 8.46 -2.73
N GLN A 49 8.99 9.67 -2.77
CA GLN A 49 9.74 10.91 -2.55
C GLN A 49 10.28 11.04 -1.12
N THR A 50 9.53 10.56 -0.14
CA THR A 50 9.89 10.66 1.29
C THR A 50 11.02 9.70 1.66
N TYR A 51 10.93 8.44 1.24
CA TYR A 51 11.90 7.40 1.61
C TYR A 51 13.04 7.27 0.60
N GLY A 52 12.82 7.65 -0.65
CA GLY A 52 13.72 7.40 -1.77
C GLY A 52 13.57 5.98 -2.32
N GLU A 53 13.65 5.83 -3.65
CA GLU A 53 13.44 4.55 -4.34
C GLU A 53 14.39 3.44 -3.86
N GLY A 54 15.67 3.77 -3.61
CA GLY A 54 16.66 2.81 -3.12
C GLY A 54 16.45 2.31 -1.68
N ALA A 55 15.55 2.93 -0.92
CA ALA A 55 15.19 2.49 0.42
C ALA A 55 13.92 1.60 0.42
N ILE A 56 13.20 1.52 -0.69
CA ILE A 56 11.96 0.75 -0.82
C ILE A 56 12.30 -0.65 -1.31
N GLU A 57 12.09 -1.63 -0.44
CA GLU A 57 12.32 -3.05 -0.75
C GLU A 57 11.21 -3.62 -1.63
N ALA A 58 9.96 -3.30 -1.29
CA ALA A 58 8.79 -3.81 -1.99
C ALA A 58 7.60 -2.86 -1.87
N VAL A 59 6.74 -2.92 -2.88
CA VAL A 59 5.40 -2.32 -2.85
C VAL A 59 4.39 -3.41 -3.14
N ALA A 60 3.41 -3.55 -2.26
CA ALA A 60 2.31 -4.50 -2.38
C ALA A 60 0.97 -3.76 -2.42
N PHE A 61 0.09 -4.20 -3.32
CA PHE A 61 -1.22 -3.63 -3.55
C PHE A 61 -2.31 -4.66 -3.29
N THR A 62 -3.42 -4.22 -2.74
CA THR A 62 -4.64 -5.01 -2.61
C THR A 62 -5.89 -4.18 -2.90
N GLY A 63 -7.07 -4.74 -2.65
CA GLY A 63 -8.34 -4.10 -2.92
C GLY A 63 -8.68 -4.06 -4.42
N THR A 64 -9.80 -3.40 -4.72
CA THR A 64 -10.40 -3.33 -6.07
C THR A 64 -9.47 -2.73 -7.13
N GLY A 65 -8.65 -1.74 -6.77
CA GLY A 65 -7.67 -1.11 -7.67
C GLY A 65 -6.30 -1.78 -7.70
N GLY A 66 -6.03 -2.75 -6.82
CA GLY A 66 -4.68 -3.24 -6.56
C GLY A 66 -4.00 -3.91 -7.76
N LYS A 67 -4.74 -4.74 -8.51
CA LYS A 67 -4.20 -5.40 -9.72
C LYS A 67 -3.75 -4.40 -10.78
N LEU A 68 -4.53 -3.35 -10.98
CA LEU A 68 -4.21 -2.31 -11.96
C LEU A 68 -2.98 -1.51 -11.50
N MET A 69 -2.93 -1.11 -10.23
CA MET A 69 -1.78 -0.36 -9.70
C MET A 69 -0.48 -1.18 -9.73
N ALA A 70 -0.51 -2.45 -9.35
CA ALA A 70 0.66 -3.33 -9.44
C ALA A 70 1.18 -3.44 -10.89
N ARG A 71 0.27 -3.45 -11.89
CA ARG A 71 0.65 -3.45 -13.31
C ARG A 71 1.24 -2.11 -13.76
N LEU A 72 0.73 -0.98 -13.27
CA LEU A 72 1.16 0.36 -13.69
C LEU A 72 2.45 0.82 -13.03
N CYS A 73 2.65 0.49 -11.75
CA CYS A 73 3.73 1.00 -10.92
C CYS A 73 4.82 -0.04 -10.62
N GLY A 74 4.62 -1.28 -11.06
CA GLY A 74 5.40 -2.42 -10.56
C GLY A 74 4.96 -2.82 -9.15
N GLY A 75 5.61 -3.85 -8.59
CA GLY A 75 5.25 -4.42 -7.29
C GLY A 75 4.30 -5.62 -7.40
N PHE A 76 3.68 -5.97 -6.27
CA PHE A 76 2.94 -7.23 -6.12
C PHE A 76 1.46 -6.97 -5.85
N PHE A 77 0.58 -7.76 -6.48
CA PHE A 77 -0.81 -7.82 -6.06
C PHE A 77 -1.01 -8.95 -5.03
N ALA A 78 -1.60 -8.62 -3.89
CA ALA A 78 -2.03 -9.59 -2.89
C ALA A 78 -3.56 -9.65 -2.83
N ASN A 79 -4.12 -10.85 -2.63
CA ASN A 79 -5.54 -11.00 -2.37
C ASN A 79 -5.92 -10.33 -1.03
N GLU A 80 -7.02 -9.58 -1.03
CA GLU A 80 -7.45 -8.75 0.10
C GLU A 80 -7.74 -9.56 1.38
N ILE A 81 -8.44 -10.69 1.25
CA ILE A 81 -8.75 -11.56 2.39
C ILE A 81 -7.48 -12.17 2.98
N ILE A 82 -6.53 -12.58 2.13
CA ILE A 82 -5.25 -13.12 2.60
C ILE A 82 -4.42 -12.02 3.27
N ALA A 83 -4.39 -10.81 2.71
CA ALA A 83 -3.67 -9.68 3.29
C ALA A 83 -4.22 -9.31 4.67
N GLN A 84 -5.55 -9.18 4.80
CA GLN A 84 -6.22 -8.91 6.07
C GLN A 84 -5.98 -10.03 7.10
N THR A 85 -6.11 -11.30 6.71
CA THR A 85 -5.86 -12.44 7.61
C THR A 85 -4.44 -12.45 8.14
N LYS A 86 -3.45 -12.20 7.27
CA LYS A 86 -2.04 -12.11 7.67
C LYS A 86 -1.76 -10.93 8.59
N ALA A 87 -2.35 -9.77 8.31
CA ALA A 87 -2.20 -8.57 9.13
C ALA A 87 -2.75 -8.82 10.54
N VAL A 88 -3.96 -9.36 10.66
CA VAL A 88 -4.55 -9.73 11.97
C VAL A 88 -3.63 -10.67 12.72
N THR A 89 -3.18 -11.77 12.09
CA THR A 89 -2.31 -12.78 12.73
C THR A 89 -0.97 -12.21 13.24
N ARG A 90 -0.47 -11.12 12.65
CA ARG A 90 0.84 -10.53 12.99
C ARG A 90 0.74 -9.46 14.09
N PHE A 91 -0.35 -8.72 14.10
CA PHE A 91 -0.52 -7.52 14.93
C PHE A 91 -1.53 -7.68 16.07
N TYR A 92 -2.30 -8.77 16.10
CA TYR A 92 -3.28 -9.12 17.13
C TYR A 92 -3.18 -10.59 17.50
#